data_AF-A0AA91J0V0-F1
#
_entry.id   AF-A0AA91J0V0-F1
#
_cell.length_a   1.000
_cell.length_b   1.000
_cell.length_c   1.000
_cell.angle_alpha   90.00
_cell.angle_beta   90.00
_cell.angle_gamma   90.00
#
_symmetry.space_group_name_H-M   'P 1'
#
loop_
_entity.id
_entity.type
_entity.pdbx_description
1 polymer ?
#
loop_
_entity_poly.entity_id
_entity_poly.type
_entity_poly.pdbx_seq_one_letter_code
_entity_poly.pdbx_strand_id
1 'polypeptide(L)'
;MNKADELRLTVKLVRTLTPKNPIWLIRFSRYILALSVAWQYSVGDREIVIFDQGFIQAVCSLSLFSGVADTASLATVLDLIPTSDLAISVDAAEPLLSKRLKDRLFHQSYMERLFEADPKTNLQSIPIIHRVKSLLLGKERSTLSIDMSDERSLQEAVFRVEREIAEMRG
;
A
#
# COMPACT_ATOMS: atom_id res chain seq x y z
N MET A 1 -4.06 -18.00 -9.47
CA MET A 1 -3.44 -18.43 -8.19
C MET A 1 -4.53 -19.20 -7.42
N ASN A 2 -4.29 -20.36 -6.82
CA ASN A 2 -5.35 -21.15 -6.13
C ASN A 2 -5.41 -20.74 -4.65
N LYS A 3 -6.47 -21.09 -3.91
CA LYS A 3 -6.66 -20.84 -2.46
C LYS A 3 -5.44 -21.27 -1.61
N ALA A 4 -4.75 -22.32 -2.03
CA ALA A 4 -3.51 -22.79 -1.41
C ALA A 4 -2.35 -21.79 -1.58
N ASP A 5 -2.26 -21.11 -2.71
CA ASP A 5 -1.24 -20.12 -3.01
C ASP A 5 -1.50 -18.78 -2.31
N GLU A 6 -2.78 -18.37 -2.15
CA GLU A 6 -3.16 -17.20 -1.34
C GLU A 6 -2.75 -17.38 0.12
N LEU A 7 -3.02 -18.58 0.65
CA LEU A 7 -2.62 -18.92 2.00
C LEU A 7 -1.10 -18.96 2.13
N ARG A 8 -0.39 -19.51 1.14
CA ARG A 8 1.08 -19.49 1.10
C ARG A 8 1.64 -18.07 1.04
N LEU A 9 1.07 -17.20 0.21
CA LEU A 9 1.45 -15.78 0.13
C LEU A 9 1.24 -15.11 1.48
N THR A 10 0.05 -15.23 2.04
CA THR A 10 -0.32 -14.67 3.35
C THR A 10 0.66 -15.12 4.44
N VAL A 11 0.91 -16.43 4.52
CA VAL A 11 1.84 -17.00 5.51
C VAL A 11 3.27 -16.50 5.29
N LYS A 12 3.75 -16.42 4.05
CA LYS A 12 5.09 -15.91 3.75
C LYS A 12 5.22 -14.44 4.15
N LEU A 13 4.30 -13.58 3.71
CA LEU A 13 4.31 -12.14 4.02
C LEU A 13 4.31 -11.89 5.54
N VAL A 14 3.38 -12.54 6.25
CA VAL A 14 3.22 -12.37 7.69
C VAL A 14 4.39 -12.96 8.47
N ARG A 15 5.03 -14.04 8.01
CA ARG A 15 6.24 -14.58 8.67
C ARG A 15 7.47 -13.74 8.44
N THR A 16 7.68 -13.24 7.22
CA THR A 16 8.83 -12.38 6.91
C THR A 16 8.77 -11.06 7.67
N LEU A 17 7.56 -10.49 7.82
CA LEU A 17 7.32 -9.27 8.60
C LEU A 17 6.43 -9.58 9.81
N THR A 18 6.90 -10.46 10.70
CA THR A 18 6.11 -10.90 11.86
C THR A 18 5.79 -9.72 12.78
N PRO A 19 4.50 -9.34 12.95
CA PRO A 19 4.12 -8.30 13.88
C PRO A 19 4.50 -8.68 15.31
N LYS A 20 4.95 -7.70 16.11
CA LYS A 20 5.37 -7.95 17.51
C LYS A 20 4.24 -8.43 18.41
N ASN A 21 2.99 -8.18 18.03
CA ASN A 21 1.81 -8.51 18.81
C ASN A 21 0.93 -9.55 18.06
N PRO A 22 0.57 -10.68 18.70
CA PRO A 22 -0.18 -11.77 18.06
C PRO A 22 -1.59 -11.39 17.60
N ILE A 23 -2.20 -10.37 18.19
CA ILE A 23 -3.50 -9.84 17.71
C ILE A 23 -3.32 -9.24 16.31
N TRP A 24 -2.23 -8.51 16.10
CA TRP A 24 -1.90 -7.92 14.81
C TRP A 24 -1.54 -8.99 13.78
N LEU A 25 -0.86 -10.07 14.18
CA LEU A 25 -0.61 -11.24 13.33
C LEU A 25 -1.91 -11.77 12.70
N ILE A 26 -2.94 -12.01 13.52
CA ILE A 26 -4.24 -12.52 13.07
C ILE A 26 -4.94 -11.51 12.15
N ARG A 27 -4.90 -10.22 12.50
CA ARG A 27 -5.53 -9.15 11.72
C ARG A 27 -4.90 -9.00 10.34
N PHE A 28 -3.57 -8.93 10.27
CA PHE A 28 -2.85 -8.86 8.99
C PHE A 28 -3.08 -10.11 8.14
N SER A 29 -3.09 -11.29 8.76
CA SER A 29 -3.38 -12.54 8.04
C SER A 29 -4.77 -12.50 7.39
N ARG A 30 -5.80 -12.04 8.11
CA ARG A 30 -7.16 -11.92 7.56
C ARG A 30 -7.24 -10.89 6.44
N TYR A 31 -6.60 -9.73 6.63
CA TYR A 31 -6.59 -8.65 5.64
C TYR A 31 -5.89 -9.07 4.34
N ILE A 32 -4.68 -9.64 4.44
CA ILE A 32 -3.90 -10.09 3.28
C ILE A 32 -4.61 -11.22 2.54
N LEU A 33 -5.29 -12.12 3.26
CA LEU A 33 -6.10 -13.16 2.63
C LEU A 33 -7.27 -12.54 1.84
N ALA A 34 -8.01 -11.60 2.44
CA ALA A 34 -9.11 -10.91 1.75
C ALA A 34 -8.62 -10.12 0.52
N LEU A 35 -7.49 -9.44 0.64
CA LEU A 35 -6.85 -8.73 -0.46
C LEU A 35 -6.39 -9.68 -1.57
N SER A 36 -5.84 -10.85 -1.22
CA SER A 36 -5.43 -11.88 -2.19
C SER A 36 -6.61 -12.39 -2.99
N VAL A 37 -7.73 -12.65 -2.32
CA VAL A 37 -8.98 -13.07 -2.97
C VAL A 37 -9.50 -11.99 -3.91
N ALA A 38 -9.58 -10.73 -3.45
CA ALA A 38 -10.04 -9.61 -4.26
C ALA A 38 -9.15 -9.41 -5.50
N TRP A 39 -7.83 -9.48 -5.33
CA TRP A 39 -6.87 -9.41 -6.42
C TRP A 39 -7.11 -10.50 -7.46
N GLN A 40 -7.34 -11.74 -7.04
CA GLN A 40 -7.58 -12.83 -7.98
C GLN A 40 -8.83 -12.62 -8.82
N TYR A 41 -9.91 -12.13 -8.21
CA TYR A 41 -11.14 -11.83 -8.95
C TYR A 41 -10.94 -10.70 -9.97
N SER A 42 -9.99 -9.79 -9.74
CA SER A 42 -9.66 -8.75 -10.73
C SER A 42 -8.75 -9.22 -11.86
N VAL A 43 -8.02 -10.34 -11.69
CA VAL A 43 -7.09 -10.82 -12.73
C VAL A 43 -7.88 -11.34 -13.93
N GLY A 44 -7.69 -10.72 -15.09
CA GLY A 44 -8.36 -11.08 -16.34
C GLY A 44 -9.69 -10.38 -16.56
N ASP A 45 -10.09 -9.48 -15.65
CA ASP A 45 -11.18 -8.55 -15.91
C ASP A 45 -10.77 -7.54 -16.99
N ARG A 46 -11.71 -7.11 -17.82
CA ARG A 46 -11.46 -6.09 -18.87
C ARG A 46 -11.57 -4.67 -18.33
N GLU A 47 -12.09 -4.53 -17.11
CA GLU A 47 -12.28 -3.26 -16.42
C GLU A 47 -11.00 -2.80 -15.68
N ILE A 48 -10.94 -1.50 -15.39
CA ILE A 48 -9.87 -0.92 -14.55
C ILE A 48 -10.25 -1.21 -13.10
N VAL A 49 -9.39 -1.91 -12.36
CA VAL A 49 -9.59 -2.17 -10.93
C VAL A 49 -8.61 -1.33 -10.11
N ILE A 50 -9.15 -0.51 -9.21
CA ILE A 50 -8.38 0.39 -8.36
C ILE A 50 -8.37 -0.15 -6.93
N PHE A 51 -7.17 -0.36 -6.38
CA PHE A 51 -6.96 -0.72 -4.97
C PHE A 51 -6.44 0.49 -4.20
N ASP A 52 -7.33 1.19 -3.47
CA ASP A 52 -6.99 2.36 -2.65
C ASP A 52 -5.99 2.02 -1.51
N GLN A 53 -5.95 0.75 -1.09
CA GLN A 53 -4.95 0.19 -0.17
C GLN A 53 -4.60 -1.23 -0.61
N GLY A 54 -3.69 -1.34 -1.58
CA GLY A 54 -3.23 -2.60 -2.14
C GLY A 54 -2.08 -3.26 -1.36
N PHE A 55 -1.44 -4.25 -1.99
CA PHE A 55 -0.37 -5.03 -1.34
C PHE A 55 0.83 -4.18 -0.92
N ILE A 56 1.16 -3.12 -1.66
CA ILE A 56 2.25 -2.21 -1.32
C ILE A 56 1.99 -1.55 0.04
N GLN A 57 0.77 -1.09 0.29
CA GLN A 57 0.38 -0.52 1.58
C GLN A 57 0.40 -1.57 2.69
N ALA A 58 -0.08 -2.79 2.41
CA ALA A 58 -0.02 -3.91 3.35
C ALA A 58 1.42 -4.21 3.80
N VAL A 59 2.40 -4.13 2.89
CA VAL A 59 3.84 -4.30 3.18
C VAL A 59 4.36 -3.15 4.04
N CYS A 60 4.04 -1.90 3.71
CA CYS A 60 4.41 -0.74 4.52
C CYS A 60 3.90 -0.88 5.96
N SER A 61 2.63 -1.25 6.12
CA SER A 61 2.02 -1.45 7.44
C SER A 61 2.64 -2.64 8.17
N LEU A 62 2.80 -3.81 7.54
CA LEU A 62 3.45 -4.96 8.18
C LEU A 62 4.87 -4.66 8.67
N SER A 63 5.62 -3.89 7.90
CA SER A 63 7.00 -3.46 8.24
C SER A 63 7.00 -2.58 9.49
N LEU A 64 6.03 -1.69 9.59
CA LEU A 64 5.84 -0.83 10.76
C LEU A 64 5.49 -1.64 12.03
N PHE A 65 4.56 -2.59 11.92
CA PHE A 65 4.10 -3.40 13.06
C PHE A 65 5.06 -4.52 13.47
N SER A 66 5.91 -4.98 12.54
CA SER A 66 7.02 -5.89 12.86
C SER A 66 8.22 -5.15 13.46
N GLY A 67 8.34 -3.85 13.18
CA GLY A 67 9.54 -3.06 13.48
C GLY A 67 10.74 -3.43 12.60
N VAL A 68 10.52 -4.20 11.52
CA VAL A 68 11.51 -4.58 10.53
C VAL A 68 11.33 -3.67 9.32
N ALA A 69 12.35 -2.85 9.04
CA ALA A 69 12.36 -1.92 7.91
C ALA A 69 13.67 -2.00 7.11
N ASP A 70 14.44 -3.08 7.27
CA ASP A 70 15.67 -3.25 6.50
C ASP A 70 15.36 -3.51 5.01
N THR A 71 16.26 -3.05 4.15
CA THR A 71 16.05 -3.05 2.70
C THR A 71 15.93 -4.46 2.12
N ALA A 72 16.65 -5.45 2.67
CA ALA A 72 16.67 -6.81 2.14
C ALA A 72 15.35 -7.54 2.42
N SER A 73 14.82 -7.42 3.63
CA SER A 73 13.50 -7.94 4.01
C SER A 73 12.41 -7.29 3.17
N LEU A 74 12.44 -5.96 3.02
CA LEU A 74 11.46 -5.24 2.19
C LEU A 74 11.51 -5.67 0.72
N ALA A 75 12.70 -5.77 0.13
CA ALA A 75 12.85 -6.23 -1.25
C ALA A 75 12.29 -7.64 -1.45
N THR A 76 12.60 -8.55 -0.53
CA THR A 76 12.10 -9.93 -0.54
C THR A 76 10.58 -9.98 -0.51
N VAL A 77 9.96 -9.18 0.37
CA VAL A 77 8.51 -9.14 0.52
C VAL A 77 7.84 -8.51 -0.71
N LEU A 78 8.44 -7.47 -1.28
CA LEU A 78 7.94 -6.86 -2.52
C LEU A 78 8.00 -7.81 -3.72
N ASP A 79 8.94 -8.76 -3.73
CA ASP A 79 9.01 -9.82 -4.74
C ASP A 79 7.96 -10.92 -4.56
N LEU A 80 7.36 -11.02 -3.36
CA LEU A 80 6.29 -11.98 -3.09
C LEU A 80 4.91 -11.46 -3.48
N ILE A 81 4.67 -10.15 -3.40
CA ILE A 81 3.35 -9.59 -3.67
C ILE A 81 3.03 -9.58 -5.17
N PRO A 82 1.75 -9.71 -5.54
CA PRO A 82 1.31 -9.43 -6.91
C PRO A 82 1.74 -8.03 -7.38
N THR A 83 2.06 -7.93 -8.66
CA THR A 83 2.51 -6.68 -9.28
C THR A 83 1.33 -6.03 -9.98
N SER A 84 1.05 -4.76 -9.66
CA SER A 84 0.09 -3.94 -10.38
C SER A 84 0.71 -3.35 -11.65
N ASP A 85 -0.14 -3.07 -12.64
CA ASP A 85 0.27 -2.38 -13.86
C ASP A 85 0.73 -0.94 -13.58
N LEU A 86 0.08 -0.29 -12.60
CA LEU A 86 0.42 1.03 -12.10
C LEU A 86 0.33 1.06 -10.57
N ALA A 87 1.31 1.68 -9.91
CA ALA A 87 1.27 2.00 -8.49
C ALA A 87 1.29 3.52 -8.30
N ILE A 88 0.31 4.06 -7.60
CA ILE A 88 0.20 5.50 -7.37
C ILE A 88 0.60 5.80 -5.93
N SER A 89 1.64 6.62 -5.75
CA SER A 89 2.05 7.17 -4.46
C SER A 89 1.48 8.57 -4.32
N VAL A 90 0.63 8.77 -3.33
CA VAL A 90 0.09 10.08 -3.00
C VAL A 90 0.89 10.65 -1.83
N ASP A 91 1.77 11.59 -2.14
CA ASP A 91 2.55 12.32 -1.14
C ASP A 91 1.76 13.57 -0.76
N ALA A 92 1.63 13.83 0.53
CA ALA A 92 1.08 15.09 1.04
C ALA A 92 2.17 15.77 1.89
N ALA A 93 2.39 17.07 1.69
CA ALA A 93 3.35 17.82 2.49
C ALA A 93 3.01 17.69 4.00
N GLU A 94 4.03 17.45 4.83
CA GLU A 94 3.89 17.25 6.30
C GLU A 94 2.99 18.27 7.04
N PRO A 95 3.00 19.57 6.70
CA PRO A 95 2.13 20.55 7.37
C PRO A 95 0.64 20.33 7.06
N LEU A 96 0.31 19.75 5.91
CA LEU A 96 -1.07 19.45 5.49
C LEU A 96 -1.54 18.09 6.00
N LEU A 97 -0.62 17.12 6.16
CA LEU A 97 -0.91 15.81 6.75
C LEU A 97 -1.46 15.97 8.17
N SER A 98 -0.77 16.73 9.03
CA SER A 98 -1.17 16.91 10.43
C SER A 98 -2.52 17.62 10.61
N LYS A 99 -2.92 18.48 9.67
CA LYS A 99 -4.21 19.17 9.68
C LYS A 99 -5.34 18.28 9.13
N ARG A 100 -5.12 17.59 7.99
CA ARG A 100 -6.09 16.64 7.41
C ARG A 100 -6.31 15.39 8.27
N LEU A 101 -5.28 14.93 8.99
CA LEU A 101 -5.39 13.81 9.95
C LEU A 101 -6.37 14.11 11.09
N LYS A 102 -6.47 15.37 11.53
CA LYS A 102 -7.44 15.77 12.57
C LYS A 102 -8.89 15.70 12.08
N ASP A 103 -9.11 16.02 10.81
CA ASP A 103 -10.47 16.06 10.23
C ASP A 103 -10.96 14.66 9.81
N ARG A 104 -10.06 13.76 9.38
CA ARG A 104 -10.40 12.38 8.95
C ARG A 104 -10.73 11.42 10.09
N LEU A 105 -10.21 11.66 11.30
CA LEU A 105 -10.48 10.83 12.48
C LEU A 105 -11.98 10.72 12.82
N PHE A 106 -12.81 11.65 12.35
CA PHE A 106 -14.25 11.66 12.59
C PHE A 106 -15.10 10.85 11.59
N HIS A 107 -14.55 10.44 10.43
CA HIS A 107 -15.36 9.88 9.33
C HIS A 107 -14.85 8.55 8.73
N GLN A 108 -13.78 7.96 9.27
CA GLN A 108 -13.15 6.78 8.66
C GLN A 108 -13.74 5.43 9.11
N SER A 109 -13.73 4.49 8.18
CA SER A 109 -14.12 3.10 8.40
C SER A 109 -13.12 2.37 9.34
N TYR A 110 -13.57 1.26 9.91
CA TYR A 110 -12.80 0.49 10.89
C TYR A 110 -11.43 -0.02 10.38
N MET A 111 -11.28 -0.19 9.06
CA MET A 111 -10.04 -0.65 8.42
C MET A 111 -9.05 0.50 8.18
N GLU A 112 -9.52 1.70 7.85
CA GLU A 112 -8.66 2.89 7.71
C GLU A 112 -8.06 3.29 9.07
N ARG A 113 -8.86 3.22 10.14
CA ARG A 113 -8.41 3.41 11.53
C ARG A 113 -7.40 2.37 12.02
N LEU A 114 -7.30 1.21 11.35
CA LEU A 114 -6.40 0.13 11.70
C LEU A 114 -4.98 0.38 11.17
N PHE A 115 -4.86 1.06 10.03
CA PHE A 115 -3.59 1.41 9.38
C PHE A 115 -3.12 2.83 9.69
N GLU A 116 -4.05 3.75 9.96
CA GLU A 116 -3.77 4.99 10.69
C GLU A 116 -3.61 4.68 12.19
N ALA A 117 -2.61 3.86 12.53
CA ALA A 117 -2.12 3.88 13.89
C ALA A 117 -1.63 5.32 14.17
N ASP A 118 -2.07 5.90 15.29
CA ASP A 118 -1.65 7.14 15.99
C ASP A 118 -0.72 8.08 15.18
N PRO A 119 -0.93 9.41 15.12
CA PRO A 119 0.01 10.36 14.49
C PRO A 119 1.52 10.07 14.68
N LYS A 120 1.93 9.49 15.82
CA LYS A 120 3.28 8.99 16.07
C LYS A 120 3.73 7.84 15.15
N THR A 121 2.85 6.89 14.87
CA THR A 121 3.06 5.73 13.97
C THR A 121 3.07 6.18 12.50
N ASN A 122 2.27 7.19 12.14
CA ASN A 122 2.33 7.80 10.81
C ASN A 122 3.70 8.44 10.53
N LEU A 123 4.28 9.18 11.48
CA LEU A 123 5.64 9.72 11.34
C LEU A 123 6.70 8.60 11.22
N GLN A 124 6.52 7.49 11.93
CA GLN A 124 7.40 6.31 11.83
C GLN A 124 7.24 5.56 10.50
N SER A 125 6.13 5.77 9.77
CA SER A 125 5.87 5.13 8.48
C SER A 125 6.58 5.82 7.31
N ILE A 126 6.85 7.13 7.40
CA ILE A 126 7.50 7.93 6.36
C ILE A 126 8.80 7.28 5.83
N PRO A 127 9.79 6.92 6.69
CA PRO A 127 11.02 6.30 6.19
C PRO A 127 10.79 4.94 5.53
N ILE A 128 9.76 4.20 5.96
CA ILE A 128 9.39 2.90 5.37
C ILE A 128 8.79 3.13 3.98
N ILE A 129 7.88 4.08 3.84
CA ILE A 129 7.24 4.45 2.57
C ILE A 129 8.29 4.90 1.56
N HIS A 130 9.22 5.79 1.95
CA HIS A 130 10.31 6.23 1.07
C HIS A 130 11.20 5.08 0.63
N ARG A 131 11.50 4.12 1.53
CA ARG A 131 12.33 2.95 1.19
C ARG A 131 11.60 2.00 0.24
N VAL A 132 10.32 1.73 0.49
CA VAL A 132 9.47 0.94 -0.41
C VAL A 132 9.36 1.60 -1.79
N LYS A 133 9.11 2.91 -1.85
CA LYS A 133 9.08 3.69 -3.09
C LYS A 133 10.38 3.56 -3.88
N SER A 134 11.53 3.70 -3.20
CA SER A 134 12.85 3.56 -3.82
C SER A 134 13.08 2.14 -4.38
N LEU A 135 12.62 1.11 -3.67
CA LEU A 135 12.70 -0.27 -4.12
C LEU A 135 11.78 -0.57 -5.32
N LEU A 136 10.60 0.03 -5.36
CA LEU A 136 9.67 -0.11 -6.49
C LEU A 136 10.24 0.55 -7.75
N LEU A 137 10.80 1.76 -7.62
CA LEU A 137 11.48 2.46 -8.71
C LEU A 137 12.69 1.67 -9.23
N GLY A 138 13.51 1.11 -8.33
CA GLY A 138 14.66 0.29 -8.71
C GLY A 138 14.30 -1.07 -9.34
N LYS A 139 13.04 -1.50 -9.24
CA LYS A 139 12.50 -2.71 -9.88
C LYS A 139 11.74 -2.43 -11.18
N GLU A 140 11.86 -1.20 -11.71
CA GLU A 140 11.15 -0.75 -12.92
C GLU A 140 9.63 -0.94 -12.85
N ARG A 141 9.05 -0.95 -11.64
CA ARG A 141 7.60 -0.94 -11.52
C ARG A 141 7.08 0.42 -11.95
N SER A 142 6.00 0.46 -12.73
CA SER A 142 5.38 1.73 -13.09
C SER A 142 4.81 2.37 -11.84
N THR A 143 5.49 3.42 -11.36
CA THR A 143 5.10 4.16 -10.16
C THR A 143 4.89 5.62 -10.50
N LEU A 144 3.69 6.14 -10.23
CA LEU A 144 3.38 7.56 -10.37
C LEU A 144 3.34 8.22 -9.00
N SER A 145 4.14 9.26 -8.82
CA SER A 145 4.12 10.09 -7.62
C SER A 145 3.28 11.33 -7.84
N ILE A 146 2.33 11.56 -6.94
CA ILE A 146 1.41 12.68 -6.96
C ILE A 146 1.60 13.49 -5.68
N ASP A 147 1.89 14.77 -5.81
CA ASP A 147 1.92 15.71 -4.68
C ASP A 147 0.55 16.39 -4.54
N MET A 148 -0.09 16.22 -3.40
CA MET A 148 -1.44 16.73 -3.09
C MET A 148 -1.43 17.97 -2.19
N SER A 149 -0.49 18.87 -2.45
CA SER A 149 -0.27 20.10 -1.66
C SER A 149 -1.26 21.24 -1.98
N ASP A 150 -2.01 21.20 -3.08
CA ASP A 150 -2.99 22.26 -3.45
C ASP A 150 -4.21 21.69 -4.22
N GLU A 151 -5.39 22.31 -4.20
CA GLU A 151 -6.58 21.82 -4.92
C GLU A 151 -6.38 21.77 -6.45
N ARG A 152 -5.58 22.69 -7.00
CA ARG A 152 -5.16 22.64 -8.41
C ARG A 152 -4.31 21.41 -8.74
N SER A 153 -3.62 20.86 -7.75
CA SER A 153 -2.82 19.64 -7.92
C SER A 153 -3.70 18.38 -8.07
N LEU A 154 -4.94 18.38 -7.58
CA LEU A 154 -5.84 17.22 -7.69
C LEU A 154 -6.31 16.99 -9.14
N GLN A 155 -6.71 18.04 -9.86
CA GLN A 155 -7.15 17.89 -11.25
C GLN A 155 -5.99 17.47 -12.16
N GLU A 156 -4.82 18.07 -11.97
CA GLU A 156 -3.61 17.70 -12.69
C GLU A 156 -3.20 16.25 -12.37
N ALA A 157 -3.32 15.84 -11.11
CA ALA A 157 -3.06 14.47 -10.67
C ALA A 157 -3.97 13.47 -11.38
N VAL A 158 -5.28 13.73 -11.40
CA VAL A 158 -6.26 12.87 -12.08
C VAL A 158 -5.94 12.78 -13.56
N PHE A 159 -5.68 13.91 -14.23
CA PHE A 159 -5.34 13.93 -15.64
C PHE A 159 -4.07 13.13 -15.95
N ARG A 160 -3.04 13.23 -15.11
CA ARG A 160 -1.81 12.44 -15.25
C ARG A 160 -2.06 10.95 -15.07
N VAL A 161 -2.90 10.55 -14.11
CA VAL A 161 -3.29 9.14 -13.91
C VAL A 161 -4.07 8.62 -15.12
N GLU A 162 -5.04 9.37 -15.62
CA GLU A 162 -5.83 8.99 -16.79
C GLU A 162 -4.95 8.81 -18.03
N ARG A 163 -3.98 9.70 -18.24
CA ARG A 163 -3.04 9.60 -19.36
C ARG A 163 -2.18 8.35 -19.27
N GLU A 164 -1.62 8.06 -18.09
CA GLU A 164 -0.80 6.86 -17.87
C GLU A 164 -1.61 5.57 -18.12
N ILE A 165 -2.85 5.52 -17.62
CA ILE A 165 -3.76 4.40 -17.86
C ILE A 165 -4.08 4.25 -19.36
N ALA A 166 -4.26 5.35 -20.09
CA ALA A 166 -4.53 5.33 -21.52
C ALA A 166 -3.33 4.82 -22.32
N GLU A 167 -2.11 5.21 -21.97
CA GLU A 167 -0.87 4.75 -22.60
C GLU A 167 -0.65 3.24 -22.40
N MET A 168 -1.09 2.67 -21.27
CA MET A 168 -1.01 1.23 -20.99
C MET A 168 -2.05 0.38 -21.76
N ARG A 169 -3.13 0.99 -22.25
CA ARG A 169 -4.20 0.31 -22.98
C ARG A 169 -4.04 0.35 -24.51
N GLY A 170 -3.09 1.13 -25.03
CA GLY A 170 -2.75 1.24 -26.45
C GLY A 170 -1.78 0.15 -26.90
#